data_AF-A0A1M7F3M5-F1
#
_entry.id   AF-A0A1M7F3M5-F1
#
_cell.length_a   1.000
_cell.length_b   1.000
_cell.length_c   1.000
_cell.angle_alpha   90.00
_cell.angle_beta   90.00
_cell.angle_gamma   90.00
#
_symmetry.space_group_name_H-M   'P 1'
#
loop_
_entity.id
_entity.type
_entity.pdbx_description
1 polymer ?
#
loop_
_entity_poly.entity_id
_entity_poly.type
_entity_poly.pdbx_seq_one_letter_code
_entity_poly.pdbx_strand_id
1 'polypeptide(L)' 'MTPLSPCFASDLDDLMDRYRPNAWISGHTHRSADLRAPGGTLLRNVSVGYKHEFGSGDPERRVRKGLIDLDRIGEGE' A
#
# COMPACT_ATOMS: atom_id res chain seq x y z
N MET A 1 -10.67 -21.66 4.56
CA MET A 1 -9.59 -20.69 4.79
C MET A 1 -8.30 -21.32 4.34
N THR A 2 -7.71 -20.85 3.24
CA THR A 2 -6.33 -21.23 2.90
C THR A 2 -5.41 -20.53 3.90
N PRO A 3 -4.47 -21.24 4.54
CA PRO A 3 -3.49 -20.60 5.40
C PRO A 3 -2.69 -19.64 4.51
N LEU A 4 -2.67 -18.36 4.88
CA LEU A 4 -1.77 -17.40 4.24
C LEU A 4 -0.36 -17.99 4.35
N SER A 5 0.36 -18.09 3.23
CA SER A 5 1.78 -18.43 3.26
C SER A 5 2.46 -17.55 4.31
N PRO A 6 3.32 -18.09 5.18
CA PRO A 6 3.95 -17.30 6.23
C PRO A 6 4.71 -16.15 5.58
N CYS A 7 4.13 -14.96 5.68
CA CYS A 7 4.83 -13.73 5.34
C CYS A 7 5.74 -13.43 6.54
N PHE A 8 7.04 -13.46 6.32
CA PHE A 8 7.98 -12.86 7.26
C PHE A 8 7.73 -11.35 7.24
N ALA A 9 6.93 -10.88 8.20
CA ALA A 9 6.72 -9.47 8.43
C ALA A 9 7.53 -9.07 9.68
N SER A 10 8.40 -8.09 9.51
CA SER A 10 9.01 -7.40 10.64
C SER A 10 8.04 -6.32 11.11
N ASP A 11 7.99 -6.10 12.42
CA ASP A 11 7.43 -4.88 12.97
C ASP A 11 8.37 -3.72 12.61
N LEU A 12 7.83 -2.71 11.93
CA LEU A 12 8.58 -1.55 11.42
C LEU A 12 8.03 -0.23 11.96
N ASP A 13 7.19 -0.27 13.00
CA ASP A 13 6.54 0.90 13.57
C ASP A 13 7.60 1.92 14.05
N ASP A 14 8.63 1.47 14.77
CA ASP A 14 9.75 2.31 15.21
C ASP A 14 10.47 3.02 14.05
N LEU A 15 10.59 2.35 12.90
CA LEU A 15 11.26 2.90 11.73
C LEU A 15 10.40 3.97 11.07
N MET A 16 9.09 3.71 10.95
CA MET A 16 8.11 4.66 10.42
C MET A 16 8.01 5.90 11.31
N ASP A 17 7.96 5.73 12.62
CA ASP A 17 7.89 6.82 13.59
C ASP A 17 9.16 7.68 13.60
N ARG A 18 10.33 7.04 13.48
CA ARG A 18 11.61 7.74 13.46
C ARG A 18 11.79 8.63 12.23
N TYR A 19 11.46 8.12 11.05
CA TYR A 19 11.76 8.81 9.79
C TYR A 19 10.56 9.53 9.17
N ARG A 20 9.34 9.23 9.60
CA ARG A 20 8.07 9.83 9.15
C ARG A 20 8.02 10.05 7.63
N PRO A 21 8.21 8.99 6.82
CA PRO A 21 8.15 9.15 5.38
C PRO A 21 6.73 9.59 4.97
N ASN A 22 6.61 10.36 3.89
CA ASN A 22 5.28 10.75 3.39
C ASN A 22 4.46 9.52 2.95
N ALA A 23 5.12 8.45 2.48
CA ALA A 23 4.48 7.20 2.08
C ALA A 23 5.35 5.96 2.33
N TRP A 24 4.68 4.84 2.60
CA TRP A 24 5.22 3.49 2.75
C TRP A 24 4.51 2.55 1.77
N ILE A 25 5.25 2.10 0.75
CA ILE A 25 4.67 1.39 -0.39
C ILE A 25 5.01 -0.09 -0.33
N SER A 26 3.98 -0.93 -0.48
CA SER A 26 4.11 -2.40 -0.43
C SER A 26 3.44 -3.07 -1.62
N GLY A 27 3.74 -4.35 -1.81
CA GLY A 27 3.18 -5.20 -2.86
C GLY A 27 2.82 -6.58 -2.33
N HIS A 28 3.05 -7.61 -3.15
CA HIS A 28 3.00 -9.04 -2.82
C HIS A 28 1.61 -9.64 -2.52
N THR A 29 0.79 -9.02 -1.67
CA THR A 29 -0.44 -9.65 -1.15
C THR A 29 -1.62 -9.61 -2.13
N HIS A 30 -1.56 -8.76 -3.15
CA HIS A 30 -2.68 -8.46 -4.06
C HIS A 30 -3.94 -7.93 -3.35
N ARG A 31 -3.80 -7.49 -2.08
CA ARG A 31 -4.87 -6.89 -1.30
C ARG A 31 -4.70 -5.38 -1.30
N SER A 32 -5.81 -4.67 -1.53
CA SER A 32 -5.81 -3.21 -1.42
C SER A 32 -5.56 -2.81 0.04
N ALA A 33 -4.61 -1.91 0.24
CA ALA A 33 -4.41 -1.18 1.48
C ALA A 33 -4.16 0.28 1.10
N ASP A 34 -4.93 1.18 1.70
CA ASP A 34 -4.81 2.63 1.54
C ASP A 34 -5.20 3.23 2.89
N LEU A 35 -4.20 3.33 3.77
CA LEU A 35 -4.36 3.63 5.18
C LEU A 35 -3.35 4.70 5.58
N ARG A 36 -3.51 5.29 6.76
CA ARG A 36 -2.49 6.16 7.36
C ARG A 36 -1.98 5.53 8.65
N ALA A 37 -0.66 5.46 8.79
CA ALA A 37 -0.03 5.13 10.05
C ALA A 37 -0.14 6.32 11.03
N PRO A 38 0.07 6.11 12.34
CA PRO A 38 0.37 7.20 13.26
C PRO A 38 1.45 8.14 12.68
N GLY A 39 1.28 9.45 12.88
CA GLY A 39 2.17 10.45 12.28
C GLY A 39 1.90 10.79 10.80
N GLY A 40 0.90 10.17 10.17
CA GLY A 40 0.35 10.60 8.89
C GLY A 40 0.95 9.92 7.65
N THR A 41 1.95 9.06 7.81
CA THR A 41 2.56 8.26 6.73
C THR A 41 1.49 7.49 5.96
N LEU A 42 1.42 7.69 4.64
CA LEU A 42 0.51 6.93 3.77
C LEU A 42 0.98 5.48 3.61
N LEU A 43 0.21 4.50 4.08
CA LEU A 43 0.46 3.09 3.83
C LEU A 43 -0.33 2.65 2.59
N ARG A 44 0.36 2.30 1.51
CA ARG A 44 -0.31 1.87 0.27
C ARG A 44 0.23 0.56 -0.29
N ASN A 45 -0.68 -0.36 -0.58
CA ASN A 45 -0.38 -1.54 -1.38
C ASN A 45 -0.72 -1.26 -2.85
N VAL A 46 0.28 -1.37 -3.73
CA VAL A 46 0.18 -1.07 -5.16
C VAL A 46 0.18 -2.33 -6.03
N SER A 47 -0.14 -3.49 -5.45
CA SER A 47 -0.25 -4.74 -6.20
C SER A 47 -1.34 -4.64 -7.27
N VAL A 48 -1.02 -5.03 -8.50
CA VAL A 48 -2.00 -5.18 -9.58
C VAL A 48 -2.83 -6.46 -9.38
N GLY A 49 -2.14 -7.55 -9.06
CA GLY A 49 -2.71 -8.88 -8.94
C GLY A 49 -2.98 -9.56 -10.27
N TYR A 50 -3.70 -10.68 -10.22
CA TYR A 50 -4.14 -11.46 -11.37
C TYR A 50 -5.51 -11.00 -11.85
N LYS A 51 -5.77 -11.14 -13.15
CA LYS A 51 -7.04 -10.72 -13.79
C LYS A 51 -8.31 -11.22 -13.07
N HIS A 52 -8.28 -12.44 -12.53
CA HIS A 52 -9.42 -13.02 -11.83
C HIS A 52 -9.68 -12.39 -10.45
N GLU A 53 -8.73 -11.64 -9.89
CA GLU A 53 -8.85 -10.95 -8.60
C GLU A 53 -9.55 -9.57 -8.73
N PHE A 54 -9.91 -9.15 -9.95
CA PHE A 54 -10.34 -7.76 -10.20
C PHE A 54 -11.33 -7.51 -11.32
N GLY A 55 -11.82 -8.57 -11.97
CA GLY A 55 -12.77 -8.43 -13.06
C GLY A 55 -12.17 -7.75 -14.30
N SER A 56 -13.01 -7.46 -15.29
CA SER A 56 -12.57 -6.97 -16.61
C SER A 56 -12.21 -5.48 -16.66
N GLY A 57 -12.62 -4.67 -15.68
CA GLY A 57 -12.53 -3.19 -15.74
C GLY A 57 -11.51 -2.51 -14.81
N ASP A 58 -10.82 -3.25 -13.93
CA ASP A 58 -9.96 -2.67 -12.88
C ASP A 58 -8.45 -2.55 -13.17
N PRO A 59 -7.85 -3.03 -14.30
CA PRO A 59 -6.38 -3.01 -14.43
C PRO A 59 -5.81 -1.59 -14.52
N GLU A 60 -6.44 -0.70 -15.27
CA GLU A 60 -5.99 0.70 -15.37
C GLU A 60 -6.04 1.40 -14.00
N ARG A 61 -7.15 1.25 -13.28
CA ARG A 61 -7.34 1.81 -11.94
C ARG A 61 -6.29 1.30 -10.96
N ARG A 62 -5.94 0.02 -11.02
CA ARG A 62 -4.90 -0.57 -10.16
C ARG A 62 -3.50 -0.08 -10.50
N VAL A 63 -3.17 0.08 -11.78
CA VAL A 63 -1.89 0.69 -12.18
C VAL A 63 -1.81 2.14 -11.72
N ARG A 64 -2.90 2.91 -11.86
CA ARG A 64 -2.95 4.32 -11.41
C ARG A 64 -2.75 4.48 -9.91
N LYS A 65 -3.04 3.48 -9.07
CA LYS A 65 -2.72 3.53 -7.62
C LYS A 65 -1.22 3.62 -7.33
N GLY A 66 -0.38 3.15 -8.25
CA GLY A 66 1.08 3.29 -8.18
C GLY A 66 1.57 4.69 -8.52
N LEU A 67 0.73 5.55 -9.11
CA LEU A 67 1.07 6.96 -9.34
C LEU A 67 0.89 7.70 -8.02
N ILE A 68 2.02 8.03 -7.39
CA ILE A 68 2.10 8.65 -6.08
C ILE A 68 2.67 10.05 -6.29
N ASP A 69 1.83 11.05 -6.07
CA ASP A 69 2.22 12.44 -6.05
C ASP A 69 2.60 12.80 -4.61
N LEU A 70 3.91 12.90 -4.35
CA LEU A 70 4.43 13.13 -3.00
C LEU A 70 4.11 14.54 -2.49
N ASP A 71 4.02 15.53 -3.38
CA ASP A 71 3.70 16.91 -3.02
C ASP A 71 2.25 16.99 -2.53
N ARG A 72 1.34 16.25 -3.17
CA ARG A 72 -0.08 16.15 -2.77
C ARG A 72 -0.32 15.29 -1.53
N ILE A 73 0.66 14.49 -1.08
CA ILE A 73 0.52 13.61 0.10
C ILE A 73 0.96 14.31 1.40
N GLY A 74 1.87 15.29 1.30
CA GLY A 74 2.32 16.11 2.43
C GLY A 74 1.28 17.13 2.90
N GLU A 75 0.35 17.51 2.03
CA GLU A 75 -0.80 18.34 2.35
C GLU A 75 -1.92 17.44 2.87
N GLY A 76 -2.07 17.36 4.19
CA GLY A 76 -3.18 16.63 4.81
C GLY A 76 -4.52 17.18 4.31
N GLU A 77 -5.35 16.31 3.75
CA GLU A 77 -6.80 16.53 3.60
C GLU A 77 -7.50 16.36 4.95
#